data_AF-A0A3C0K6Z5-F1
#
_entry.id   AF-A0A3C0K6Z5-F1
#
_cell.length_a   1.000
_cell.length_b   1.000
_cell.length_c   1.000
_cell.angle_alpha   90.00
_cell.angle_beta   90.00
_cell.angle_gamma   90.00
#
_symmetry.space_group_name_H-M   'P 1'
#
loop_
_entity.id
_entity.type
_entity.pdbx_description
1 polymer ?
#
loop_
_entity_poly.entity_id
_entity_poly.type
_entity_poly.pdbx_seq_one_letter_code
_entity_poly.pdbx_strand_id
1 'polypeptide(L)'
;RDGQARVRELCDCGGQLYYETGTWAAAWLVNRSGIDEFLFDYFPRLSYDGWEVTFKNVFGLTMDEFYDEFDEFLDQPIEQQMAILP
;
A
#
# COMPACT_ATOMS: atom_id res chain seq x y z
N ARG A 1 15.85 -4.62 -4.31
CA ARG A 1 16.88 -5.03 -3.30
C ARG A 1 17.73 -3.84 -2.87
N ASP A 2 17.98 -2.88 -3.77
CA ASP A 2 18.79 -1.69 -3.46
C ASP A 2 18.17 -0.77 -2.39
N GLY A 3 16.83 -0.66 -2.34
CA GLY A 3 16.13 0.11 -1.30
C GLY A 3 16.40 -0.38 0.13
N GLN A 4 16.49 -1.70 0.34
CA GLN A 4 16.81 -2.27 1.66
C GLN A 4 18.23 -1.95 2.10
N ALA A 5 19.19 -1.96 1.17
CA ALA A 5 20.58 -1.59 1.47
C ALA A 5 20.66 -0.12 1.89
N ARG A 6 19.99 0.77 1.14
CA ARG A 6 19.95 2.20 1.45
C ARG A 6 19.28 2.50 2.80
N VAL A 7 18.19 1.82 3.14
CA VAL A 7 17.53 1.99 4.45
C VAL A 7 18.48 1.57 5.58
N ARG A 8 19.24 0.48 5.42
CA ARG A 8 20.23 0.03 6.42
C ARG A 8 21.38 1.00 6.63
N GLU A 9 21.73 1.81 5.62
CA GLU A 9 22.72 2.88 5.78
C GLU A 9 22.20 4.03 6.65
N LEU A 10 20.87 4.22 6.72
CA LEU A 10 20.23 5.29 7.48
C LEU A 10 19.81 4.86 8.88
N CYS A 11 19.30 3.63 9.05
CA CYS A 11 18.79 3.11 10.32
C CYS A 11 18.74 1.57 10.34
N ASP A 12 18.69 0.97 11.54
CA ASP A 12 18.26 -0.43 11.73
C ASP A 12 16.73 -0.53 11.91
N CYS A 13 15.99 0.25 11.11
CA CYS A 13 14.54 0.39 11.23
C CYS A 13 13.77 -0.20 10.04
N GLY A 14 14.46 -0.83 9.09
CA GLY A 14 13.84 -1.30 7.84
C GLY A 14 12.64 -2.22 8.07
N GLY A 15 12.74 -3.17 9.01
CA GLY A 15 11.63 -4.07 9.34
C GLY A 15 10.39 -3.33 9.83
N GLN A 16 10.57 -2.38 10.74
CA GLN A 16 9.49 -1.53 11.26
C GLN A 16 8.91 -0.64 10.17
N LEU A 17 9.77 0.02 9.40
CA LEU A 17 9.36 0.90 8.30
C LEU A 17 8.49 0.16 7.29
N TYR A 18 8.89 -1.02 6.83
CA TYR A 18 8.09 -1.81 5.87
C TYR A 18 6.77 -2.30 6.47
N TYR A 19 6.74 -2.64 7.77
CA TYR A 19 5.52 -3.09 8.42
C TYR A 19 4.52 -1.94 8.57
N GLU A 20 4.98 -0.77 8.99
CA GLU A 20 4.15 0.42 9.16
C GLU A 20 3.64 0.95 7.83
N THR A 21 4.51 1.15 6.83
CA THR A 21 4.08 1.65 5.53
C THR A 21 3.21 0.65 4.77
N GLY A 22 3.48 -0.65 4.89
CA GLY A 22 2.62 -1.70 4.35
C GLY A 22 1.23 -1.72 4.98
N THR A 23 1.15 -1.47 6.29
CA THR A 23 -0.13 -1.38 7.02
C THR A 23 -0.93 -0.17 6.56
N TRP A 24 -0.30 1.00 6.44
CA TRP A 24 -0.95 2.22 5.94
C TRP A 24 -1.41 2.08 4.48
N ALA A 25 -0.60 1.46 3.63
CA ALA A 25 -0.97 1.18 2.24
C ALA A 25 -2.21 0.29 2.15
N ALA A 26 -2.28 -0.77 2.97
CA ALA A 26 -3.45 -1.64 3.02
C ALA A 26 -4.70 -0.91 3.52
N ALA A 27 -4.57 -0.11 4.59
CA ALA A 27 -5.68 0.70 5.11
C ALA A 27 -6.18 1.71 4.08
N TRP A 28 -5.27 2.37 3.36
CA TRP A 28 -5.60 3.33 2.30
C TRP A 28 -6.34 2.68 1.13
N LEU A 29 -5.88 1.52 0.68
CA LEU A 29 -6.57 0.75 -0.37
C LEU A 29 -7.96 0.31 0.09
N VAL A 30 -8.08 -0.24 1.31
CA VAL A 30 -9.37 -0.67 1.89
C VAL A 30 -10.34 0.51 2.02
N ASN A 31 -9.88 1.69 2.45
CA ASN A 31 -10.72 2.88 2.54
C ASN A 31 -11.22 3.36 1.15
N ARG A 32 -10.44 3.15 0.09
CA ARG A 32 -10.79 3.54 -1.28
C ARG A 32 -11.71 2.52 -1.97
N SER A 33 -11.38 1.24 -1.89
CA SER A 33 -12.07 0.19 -2.66
C SER A 33 -13.13 -0.54 -1.85
N GLY A 34 -12.98 -0.60 -0.52
CA GLY A 34 -13.71 -1.53 0.33
C GLY A 34 -12.86 -2.74 0.74
N ILE A 35 -13.21 -3.34 1.89
CA ILE A 35 -12.49 -4.48 2.47
C ILE A 35 -12.73 -5.77 1.67
N ASP A 36 -13.89 -5.91 1.03
CA ASP A 36 -14.26 -7.10 0.27
C ASP A 36 -13.45 -7.18 -1.03
N GLU A 37 -13.26 -6.05 -1.72
CA GLU A 37 -12.41 -5.92 -2.90
C GLU A 37 -10.96 -6.28 -2.56
N PHE A 38 -10.46 -5.83 -1.41
CA PHE A 38 -9.11 -6.14 -0.95
C PHE A 38 -8.94 -7.63 -0.60
N LEU A 39 -9.89 -8.23 0.14
CA LEU A 39 -9.77 -9.61 0.63
C LEU A 39 -10.21 -10.69 -0.37
N PHE A 40 -11.26 -10.43 -1.13
CA PHE A 40 -11.93 -11.44 -1.95
C PHE A 40 -11.71 -11.25 -3.45
N ASP A 41 -11.36 -10.05 -3.91
CA ASP A 41 -11.01 -9.84 -5.32
C ASP A 41 -9.51 -9.80 -5.56
N TYR A 42 -8.73 -9.08 -4.73
CA TYR A 42 -7.28 -8.96 -4.92
C TYR A 42 -6.52 -10.23 -4.55
N PHE A 43 -6.50 -10.62 -3.27
CA PHE A 43 -5.67 -11.76 -2.82
C PHE A 43 -5.94 -13.08 -3.55
N PRO A 44 -7.20 -13.48 -3.83
CA PRO A 44 -7.46 -14.76 -4.48
C PRO A 44 -6.97 -14.80 -5.93
N ARG A 45 -6.85 -13.65 -6.61
CA ARG A 45 -6.45 -13.54 -8.02
C ARG A 45 -4.95 -13.35 -8.23
N LEU A 46 -4.23 -12.89 -7.20
CA LEU A 46 -2.79 -12.61 -7.25
C LEU A 46 -1.95 -13.72 -7.90
N SER A 47 -2.23 -14.98 -7.56
CA SER A 47 -1.47 -16.15 -8.04
C SER A 47 -1.85 -16.58 -9.45
N TYR A 48 -3.00 -16.15 -9.97
CA TYR A 48 -3.51 -16.53 -11.29
C TYR A 48 -3.15 -15.49 -12.35
N ASP A 49 -3.42 -14.22 -12.07
CA ASP A 49 -3.29 -13.13 -13.05
C ASP A 49 -1.94 -12.39 -12.94
N GLY A 50 -1.23 -12.58 -11.83
CA GLY A 50 -0.03 -11.83 -11.48
C GLY A 50 -0.35 -10.51 -10.78
N TRP A 51 0.49 -10.13 -9.83
CA TRP A 51 0.16 -9.07 -8.87
C TRP A 51 -0.12 -7.70 -9.50
N GLU A 52 0.62 -7.28 -10.52
CA GLU A 52 0.44 -5.98 -11.18
C GLU A 52 -0.90 -5.90 -11.91
N VAL A 53 -1.24 -6.97 -12.65
CA VAL A 53 -2.49 -7.04 -13.42
C VAL A 53 -3.68 -7.08 -12.46
N THR A 54 -3.60 -7.91 -11.42
CA THR A 54 -4.65 -7.96 -10.40
C THR A 54 -4.80 -6.61 -9.69
N PHE A 55 -3.70 -5.95 -9.34
CA PHE A 55 -3.72 -4.66 -8.65
C PHE A 55 -4.45 -3.61 -9.47
N LYS A 56 -4.08 -3.49 -10.75
CA LYS A 56 -4.73 -2.55 -11.68
C LYS A 56 -6.20 -2.85 -11.89
N ASN A 57 -6.57 -4.13 -12.01
CA ASN A 57 -7.95 -4.53 -12.24
C ASN A 57 -8.86 -4.30 -11.02
N VAL A 58 -8.35 -4.52 -9.81
CA VAL A 58 -9.13 -4.39 -8.57
C VAL A 58 -9.17 -2.95 -8.08
N PHE A 59 -8.03 -2.26 -8.03
CA PHE A 59 -7.94 -0.92 -7.46
C PHE A 59 -8.07 0.19 -8.49
N GLY A 60 -8.03 -0.13 -9.79
CA GLY A 60 -8.11 0.85 -10.87
C GLY A 60 -6.86 1.74 -11.00
N LEU A 61 -5.76 1.35 -10.36
CA LEU A 61 -4.51 2.11 -10.28
C LEU A 61 -3.36 1.31 -10.89
N THR A 62 -2.50 1.98 -11.64
CA THR A 62 -1.14 1.48 -11.88
C THR A 62 -0.31 1.60 -10.60
N MET A 63 0.82 0.90 -10.55
CA MET A 63 1.71 0.97 -9.39
C MET A 63 2.34 2.37 -9.21
N ASP A 64 2.64 3.05 -10.32
CA ASP A 64 3.15 4.42 -10.28
C ASP A 64 2.10 5.40 -9.73
N GLU A 65 0.84 5.32 -10.22
CA GLU A 65 -0.27 6.12 -9.67
C GLU A 65 -0.52 5.82 -8.18
N PHE A 66 -0.40 4.55 -7.78
CA PHE A 66 -0.50 4.19 -6.37
C PHE A 66 0.59 4.86 -5.54
N TYR A 67 1.86 4.82 -5.97
CA TYR A 67 2.94 5.46 -5.21
C TYR A 67 2.76 6.98 -5.13
N ASP A 68 2.40 7.63 -6.24
CA ASP A 68 2.16 9.07 -6.27
C ASP A 68 1.01 9.47 -5.33
N GLU A 69 -0.14 8.80 -5.43
CA GLU A 69 -1.32 9.10 -4.58
C GLU A 69 -1.10 8.71 -3.11
N PHE A 70 -0.33 7.65 -2.84
CA PHE A 70 -0.04 7.21 -1.48
C PHE A 70 0.99 8.12 -0.78
N ASP A 71 1.98 8.63 -1.50
CA ASP A 71 2.91 9.63 -0.97
C ASP A 71 2.15 10.93 -0.62
N GLU A 72 1.23 11.39 -1.48
CA GLU A 72 0.35 12.53 -1.17
C GLU A 72 -0.50 12.30 0.09
N PHE A 73 -0.97 11.07 0.31
CA PHE A 73 -1.68 10.69 1.53
C PHE A 73 -0.79 10.74 2.77
N LEU A 74 0.43 10.22 2.70
CA LEU A 74 1.37 10.23 3.82
C LEU A 74 1.82 11.63 4.22
N ASP A 75 1.77 12.60 3.30
CA ASP A 75 2.04 14.02 3.55
C ASP A 75 0.88 14.75 4.27
N GLN A 76 -0.30 14.13 4.39
CA GLN A 76 -1.44 14.74 5.08
C GLN A 76 -1.23 14.82 6.61
N PRO A 77 -1.91 15.74 7.32
CA PRO A 77 -1.93 15.73 8.78
C PRO A 77 -2.39 14.37 9.34
N ILE A 78 -1.79 13.95 10.45
CA ILE A 78 -2.08 12.64 11.07
C ILE A 78 -3.58 12.42 11.34
N GLU A 79 -4.33 13.46 11.69
CA GLU A 79 -5.79 13.39 11.90
C GLU A 79 -6.54 12.96 10.64
N GLN A 80 -6.07 13.38 9.45
CA GLN A 80 -6.66 12.96 8.18
C GLN A 80 -6.27 11.53 7.82
N GLN A 81 -5.02 11.15 8.10
CA GLN A 81 -4.58 9.77 7.93
C GLN A 81 -5.38 8.81 8.81
N MET A 82 -5.58 9.16 10.08
CA MET A 82 -6.33 8.34 11.03
C MET A 82 -7.82 8.23 10.67
N ALA A 83 -8.38 9.20 9.96
CA ALA A 83 -9.80 9.21 9.58
C ALA A 83 -10.19 8.12 8.57
N ILE A 84 -9.22 7.46 7.92
CA ILE A 84 -9.48 6.35 7.00
C ILE A 84 -9.71 5.01 7.72
N LEU A 85 -9.36 4.94 9.01
CA LEU A 85 -9.46 3.71 9.79
C LEU A 85 -10.93 3.51 10.23
N PRO A 86 -11.43 2.25 10.23
CA PRO A 86 -12.78 1.93 10.68
C PRO A 86 -12.99 2.11 12.20
#